data_AF-A0A2N9AI49-F1
#
_entry.id   AF-A0A2N9AI49-F1
#
_cell.length_a   1.000
_cell.length_b   1.000
_cell.length_c   1.000
_cell.angle_alpha   90.00
_cell.angle_beta   90.00
_cell.angle_gamma   90.00
#
_symmetry.space_group_name_H-M   'P 1'
#
loop_
_entity.id
_entity.type
_entity.pdbx_description
1 polymer ?
#
loop_
_entity_poly.entity_id
_entity_poly.type
_entity_poly.pdbx_seq_one_letter_code
_entity_poly.pdbx_strand_id
1 'polypeptide(L)'
;MPGSNGGARRPLLPMHSAGPYSTYRLFEWCMATMMVLIAFTLAMPGDTMERNALKPIANMGFSEPNMALIFGCVGSVRIMALFLNGYINNVRIGPKGAYARAAGAAVGCAIMGQFATALVYDAFTVAHAPSFVIPVFGTLAGFEAISVYIAVLDGVSRKSRIGKALAALEEVRG
;
A
#
# COMPACT_ATOMS: atom_id res chain seq x y z
N MET A 1 33.28 -31.31 26.89
CA MET A 1 31.93 -30.93 26.41
C MET A 1 31.77 -29.42 26.57
N PRO A 2 31.72 -28.63 25.49
CA PRO A 2 31.29 -27.23 25.56
C PRO A 2 29.85 -27.08 25.06
N GLY A 3 29.11 -26.18 25.72
CA GLY A 3 27.65 -26.11 25.74
C GLY A 3 27.01 -25.65 24.44
N SER A 4 25.81 -26.19 24.23
CA SER A 4 24.80 -25.74 23.26
C SER A 4 24.41 -24.30 23.57
N ASN A 5 24.95 -23.34 22.82
CA ASN A 5 24.43 -21.98 22.79
C ASN A 5 23.03 -22.02 22.20
N GLY A 6 22.03 -21.81 23.07
CA GLY A 6 20.63 -21.66 22.70
C GLY A 6 20.52 -20.68 21.54
N GLY A 7 19.89 -21.12 20.46
CA GLY A 7 19.64 -20.33 19.26
C GLY A 7 18.77 -19.13 19.61
N ALA A 8 19.39 -18.04 20.04
CA ALA A 8 18.78 -16.74 20.09
C ALA A 8 18.28 -16.46 18.67
N ARG A 9 16.95 -16.52 18.48
CA ARG A 9 16.31 -16.11 17.23
C ARG A 9 16.81 -14.70 16.97
N ARG A 10 17.72 -14.55 15.99
CA ARG A 10 18.13 -13.23 15.54
C ARG A 10 16.83 -12.50 15.20
N PRO A 11 16.62 -11.27 15.70
CA PRO A 11 15.50 -10.48 15.22
C PRO A 11 15.56 -10.51 13.70
N LEU A 12 14.39 -10.61 13.04
CA LEU A 12 14.28 -10.45 11.58
C LEU A 12 14.67 -9.01 11.26
N LEU A 13 15.96 -8.71 11.37
CA LEU A 13 16.55 -7.49 10.90
C LEU A 13 16.39 -7.53 9.39
N PRO A 14 15.97 -6.40 8.77
CA PRO A 14 15.95 -6.33 7.33
C PRO A 14 17.33 -6.75 6.79
N MET A 15 17.35 -7.67 5.82
CA MET A 15 18.60 -8.23 5.27
C MET A 15 19.52 -7.17 4.66
N HIS A 16 18.99 -5.97 4.39
CA HIS A 16 19.75 -4.81 3.95
C HIS A 16 19.15 -3.51 4.55
N SER A 17 19.97 -2.48 4.77
CA SER A 17 19.54 -1.13 5.15
C SER A 17 18.46 -0.64 4.17
N ALA A 18 17.20 -0.56 4.60
CA ALA A 18 16.05 -0.29 3.73
C ALA A 18 16.06 1.10 3.04
N GLY A 19 17.19 1.83 3.13
CA GLY A 19 17.42 3.15 2.55
C GLY A 19 16.77 4.25 3.39
N PRO A 20 17.07 5.52 3.09
CA PRO A 20 16.50 6.67 3.80
C PRO A 20 14.97 6.74 3.71
N TYR A 21 14.36 6.03 2.75
CA TYR A 21 12.91 5.97 2.55
C TYR A 21 12.20 4.84 3.31
N SER A 22 12.91 4.08 4.15
CA SER A 22 12.38 2.98 4.98
C SER A 22 11.28 3.42 5.96
N THR A 23 11.49 4.54 6.65
CA THR A 23 10.58 5.06 7.69
C THR A 23 9.23 5.50 7.12
N TYR A 24 9.15 5.76 5.80
CA TYR A 24 7.95 6.22 5.11
C TYR A 24 7.03 5.08 4.63
N ARG A 25 7.37 3.82 4.92
CA ARG A 25 6.60 2.66 4.44
C ARG A 25 5.40 2.28 5.30
N LEU A 26 5.25 2.89 6.48
CA LEU A 26 4.16 2.58 7.41
C LEU A 26 2.79 2.73 6.72
N PHE A 27 2.59 3.84 6.01
CA PHE A 27 1.32 4.10 5.33
C PHE A 27 1.05 3.08 4.21
N GLU A 28 2.07 2.66 3.47
CA GLU A 28 1.93 1.64 2.43
C GLU A 28 1.50 0.28 3.01
N TRP A 29 2.04 -0.08 4.18
CA TRP A 29 1.64 -1.27 4.92
C TRP A 29 0.20 -1.15 5.47
N CYS A 30 -0.14 0.00 6.05
CA CYS A 30 -1.50 0.27 6.55
C CYS A 30 -2.53 0.15 5.41
N MET A 31 -2.27 0.76 4.25
CA MET A 31 -3.17 0.69 3.11
C MET A 31 -3.28 -0.71 2.52
N ALA A 32 -2.16 -1.42 2.34
CA ALA A 32 -2.19 -2.78 1.83
C ALA A 32 -2.99 -3.71 2.76
N THR A 33 -2.83 -3.55 4.07
CA THR A 33 -3.60 -4.30 5.08
C THR A 33 -5.07 -3.90 5.07
N MET A 34 -5.37 -2.60 5.01
CA MET A 34 -6.74 -2.09 4.93
C MET A 34 -7.49 -2.64 3.72
N MET A 35 -6.86 -2.69 2.54
CA MET A 35 -7.47 -3.26 1.34
C MET A 35 -7.80 -4.75 1.51
N VAL A 36 -6.92 -5.53 2.14
CA VAL A 36 -7.20 -6.94 2.44
C VAL A 36 -8.34 -7.09 3.46
N LEU A 37 -8.37 -6.25 4.50
CA LEU A 37 -9.43 -6.29 5.50
C LEU A 37 -10.79 -5.86 4.92
N ILE A 38 -10.82 -4.86 4.03
CA ILE A 38 -12.03 -4.49 3.28
C ILE A 38 -12.49 -5.66 2.43
N ALA A 39 -11.58 -6.35 1.73
CA ALA A 39 -11.93 -7.52 0.93
C ALA A 39 -12.57 -8.64 1.75
N PHE A 40 -12.00 -8.96 2.92
CA PHE A 40 -12.60 -9.93 3.83
C PHE A 40 -13.96 -9.47 4.35
N THR A 41 -14.09 -8.18 4.66
CA THR A 41 -15.33 -7.60 5.18
C THR A 41 -16.45 -7.70 4.15
N LEU A 42 -16.18 -7.38 2.89
CA LEU A 42 -17.13 -7.50 1.77
C LEU A 42 -17.42 -8.95 1.37
N ALA A 43 -16.56 -9.91 1.75
CA ALA A 43 -16.78 -11.32 1.51
C ALA A 43 -17.58 -12.02 2.63
N MET A 44 -17.84 -11.34 3.76
CA MET A 44 -18.66 -11.88 4.84
C MET A 44 -20.14 -11.94 4.42
N PRO A 45 -20.91 -12.92 4.92
CA PRO A 45 -22.34 -13.01 4.62
C PRO A 45 -23.12 -11.84 5.24
N GLY A 46 -23.92 -11.17 4.41
CA GLY A 46 -24.74 -10.01 4.75
C GLY A 46 -24.46 -8.84 3.79
N ASP A 47 -25.49 -8.05 3.47
CA ASP A 47 -25.32 -6.87 2.61
C ASP A 47 -24.61 -5.79 3.44
N THR A 48 -23.29 -5.74 3.30
CA THR A 48 -22.42 -4.83 4.03
C THR A 48 -22.60 -3.40 3.49
N MET A 49 -22.98 -3.28 2.21
CA MET A 49 -23.29 -2.04 1.52
C MET A 49 -24.67 -1.47 1.86
N GLU A 50 -25.61 -2.26 2.39
CA GLU A 50 -26.88 -1.76 2.95
C GLU A 50 -26.68 -0.82 4.15
N ARG A 51 -25.51 -0.86 4.81
CA ARG A 51 -25.17 0.10 5.86
C ARG A 51 -24.84 1.48 5.25
N ASN A 52 -25.51 2.52 5.75
CA ASN A 52 -25.58 3.90 5.22
C ASN A 52 -24.30 4.52 4.62
N ALA A 53 -23.09 4.09 5.02
CA ALA A 53 -21.83 4.64 4.54
C ALA A 53 -21.47 4.26 3.08
N LEU A 54 -21.90 3.08 2.61
CA LEU A 54 -21.54 2.55 1.28
C LEU A 54 -22.74 2.42 0.34
N LYS A 55 -23.96 2.63 0.85
CA LYS A 55 -25.20 2.59 0.06
C LYS A 55 -25.17 3.48 -1.19
N PRO A 56 -24.61 4.71 -1.17
CA PRO A 56 -24.48 5.50 -2.40
C PRO A 56 -23.58 4.84 -3.46
N ILE A 57 -22.54 4.11 -3.03
CA ILE A 57 -21.61 3.41 -3.93
C ILE A 57 -22.29 2.17 -4.52
N ALA A 58 -23.10 1.44 -3.75
CA ALA A 58 -23.90 0.31 -4.24
C ALA A 58 -24.92 0.76 -5.29
N ASN A 59 -25.61 1.89 -5.04
CA ASN A 59 -26.58 2.47 -5.96
C ASN A 59 -25.97 2.88 -7.31
N MET A 60 -24.65 3.09 -7.37
CA MET A 60 -23.92 3.36 -8.62
C MET A 60 -23.52 2.09 -9.40
N GLY A 61 -23.95 0.90 -8.95
CA GLY A 61 -23.75 -0.36 -9.67
C GLY A 61 -22.47 -1.12 -9.32
N PHE A 62 -21.76 -0.72 -8.25
CA PHE A 62 -20.64 -1.51 -7.74
C PHE A 62 -21.15 -2.71 -6.94
N SER A 63 -20.82 -3.92 -7.37
CA SER A 63 -21.17 -5.14 -6.63
C SER A 63 -20.13 -5.45 -5.56
N GLU A 64 -20.59 -5.90 -4.39
CA GLU A 64 -19.73 -6.35 -3.28
C GLU A 64 -18.71 -7.40 -3.71
N PRO A 65 -19.06 -8.45 -4.49
CA PRO A 65 -18.09 -9.47 -4.88
C PRO A 65 -16.97 -8.91 -5.77
N ASN A 66 -17.29 -7.99 -6.68
CA ASN A 66 -16.30 -7.37 -7.55
C ASN A 66 -15.36 -6.47 -6.76
N MET A 67 -15.90 -5.69 -5.83
CA MET A 67 -15.10 -4.87 -4.93
C MET A 67 -14.20 -5.74 -4.05
N ALA A 68 -14.75 -6.79 -3.43
CA ALA A 68 -14.00 -7.72 -2.58
C ALA A 68 -12.82 -8.35 -3.35
N LEU A 69 -13.07 -8.80 -4.59
CA LEU A 69 -12.05 -9.40 -5.43
C LEU A 69 -10.94 -8.40 -5.80
N ILE A 70 -11.31 -7.18 -6.21
CA ILE A 70 -10.35 -6.13 -6.57
C ILE A 70 -9.49 -5.74 -5.36
N PHE A 71 -10.13 -5.45 -4.21
CA PHE A 71 -9.43 -5.09 -2.98
C PHE A 71 -8.53 -6.23 -2.49
N GLY A 72 -8.99 -7.47 -2.58
CA GLY A 72 -8.26 -8.66 -2.15
C GLY A 72 -7.02 -8.90 -3.02
N CYS A 73 -7.16 -8.87 -4.34
CA CYS A 73 -6.05 -9.04 -5.27
C CYS A 73 -5.02 -7.92 -5.13
N VAL A 74 -5.45 -6.65 -5.16
CA VAL A 74 -4.54 -5.50 -5.06
C VAL A 74 -3.83 -5.48 -3.71
N GLY A 75 -4.57 -5.65 -2.60
CA GLY A 75 -4.00 -5.69 -1.26
C GLY A 75 -2.96 -6.80 -1.09
N SER A 76 -3.26 -8.01 -1.56
CA SER A 76 -2.36 -9.16 -1.46
C SER A 76 -1.08 -8.96 -2.28
N VAL A 77 -1.20 -8.47 -3.51
CA VAL A 77 -0.03 -8.17 -4.36
C VAL A 77 0.83 -7.08 -3.72
N ARG A 78 0.22 -6.07 -3.09
CA ARG A 78 0.96 -5.01 -2.38
C ARG A 78 1.70 -5.53 -1.16
N ILE A 79 1.08 -6.37 -0.34
CA ILE A 79 1.75 -7.03 0.80
C ILE A 79 2.95 -7.83 0.30
N MET A 80 2.77 -8.63 -0.76
CA MET A 80 3.87 -9.39 -1.36
C MET A 80 4.98 -8.48 -1.89
N ALA A 81 4.64 -7.39 -2.57
CA ALA A 81 5.62 -6.43 -3.08
C ALA A 81 6.38 -5.73 -1.95
N LEU A 82 5.72 -5.34 -0.86
CA LEU A 82 6.35 -4.72 0.31
C LEU A 82 7.26 -5.72 1.03
N PHE A 83 6.81 -6.96 1.20
CA PHE A 83 7.59 -8.03 1.80
C PHE A 83 8.85 -8.30 0.97
N LEU A 84 8.71 -8.56 -0.34
CA LEU A 84 9.85 -8.78 -1.24
C LEU A 84 10.79 -7.58 -1.28
N ASN A 85 10.29 -6.35 -1.17
CA ASN A 85 11.13 -5.15 -1.11
C ASN A 85 12.00 -5.09 0.16
N GLY A 86 11.55 -5.70 1.27
CA GLY A 86 12.31 -5.81 2.51
C GLY A 86 13.40 -6.88 2.51
N TYR A 87 13.27 -7.91 1.68
CA TYR A 87 14.23 -9.04 1.60
C TYR A 87 15.21 -8.92 0.44
N ILE A 88 14.79 -8.36 -0.70
CA ILE A 88 15.61 -8.27 -1.90
C ILE A 88 16.55 -7.07 -1.80
N ASN A 89 17.86 -7.28 -2.03
CA ASN A 89 18.81 -6.19 -2.23
C ASN A 89 18.54 -5.51 -3.58
N ASN A 90 17.63 -4.53 -3.55
CA ASN A 90 17.21 -3.76 -4.71
C ASN A 90 18.32 -2.84 -5.27
N VAL A 91 19.43 -2.67 -4.56
CA VAL A 91 20.62 -2.01 -5.13
C VAL A 91 21.28 -2.91 -6.17
N ARG A 92 21.41 -4.21 -5.85
CA ARG A 92 22.09 -5.20 -6.70
C ARG A 92 21.23 -5.70 -7.85
N ILE A 93 19.93 -5.92 -7.60
CA ILE A 93 18.98 -6.49 -8.58
C ILE A 93 18.23 -5.38 -9.37
N GLY A 94 18.40 -4.12 -8.94
CA GLY A 94 17.75 -2.95 -9.50
C GLY A 94 16.46 -2.57 -8.76
N PRO A 95 15.98 -1.32 -8.90
CA PRO A 95 14.89 -0.76 -8.10
C PRO A 95 13.49 -1.24 -8.50
N LYS A 96 13.37 -2.44 -9.10
CA LYS A 96 12.10 -2.95 -9.62
C LYS A 96 11.03 -3.02 -8.52
N GLY A 97 11.42 -3.37 -7.30
CA GLY A 97 10.50 -3.39 -6.18
C GLY A 97 9.96 -2.00 -5.79
N ALA A 98 10.75 -0.92 -5.98
CA ALA A 98 10.29 0.44 -5.70
C ALA A 98 9.21 0.89 -6.70
N TYR A 99 9.36 0.52 -7.98
CA TYR A 99 8.34 0.80 -8.99
C TYR A 99 7.10 -0.10 -8.84
N ALA A 100 7.25 -1.35 -8.40
CA ALA A 100 6.11 -2.22 -8.08
C ALA A 100 5.27 -1.64 -6.94
N ARG A 101 5.91 -1.09 -5.90
CA ARG A 101 5.26 -0.33 -4.83
C ARG A 101 4.54 0.90 -5.37
N ALA A 102 5.21 1.69 -6.22
CA ALA A 102 4.61 2.87 -6.83
C ALA A 102 3.35 2.52 -7.65
N ALA A 103 3.39 1.45 -8.45
CA ALA A 103 2.23 0.97 -9.19
C ALA A 103 1.09 0.54 -8.25
N GLY A 104 1.40 -0.21 -7.19
CA GLY A 104 0.42 -0.59 -6.18
C GLY A 104 -0.25 0.60 -5.51
N ALA A 105 0.53 1.62 -5.11
CA ALA A 105 0.03 2.86 -4.54
C ALA A 105 -0.81 3.67 -5.53
N ALA A 106 -0.45 3.69 -6.81
CA ALA A 106 -1.20 4.39 -7.84
C ALA A 106 -2.60 3.77 -8.04
N VAL A 107 -2.69 2.43 -8.01
CA VAL A 107 -3.98 1.72 -8.06
C VAL A 107 -4.81 2.03 -6.80
N GLY A 108 -4.21 2.03 -5.62
CA GLY A 108 -4.88 2.44 -4.38
C GLY A 108 -5.41 3.87 -4.44
N CYS A 109 -4.60 4.80 -4.94
CA CYS A 109 -4.97 6.19 -5.17
C CYS A 109 -6.16 6.30 -6.13
N ALA A 110 -6.15 5.55 -7.23
CA ALA A 110 -7.22 5.58 -8.22
C ALA A 110 -8.54 5.05 -7.63
N ILE A 111 -8.50 3.95 -6.89
CA ILE A 111 -9.69 3.36 -6.26
C ILE A 111 -10.30 4.32 -5.23
N MET A 112 -9.48 4.84 -4.31
CA MET A 112 -9.95 5.75 -3.27
C MET A 112 -10.42 7.08 -3.87
N GLY A 113 -9.70 7.59 -4.88
CA GLY A 113 -10.08 8.79 -5.62
C GLY A 113 -11.43 8.63 -6.31
N GLN A 114 -11.65 7.49 -6.97
CA GLN A 114 -12.92 7.18 -7.63
C GLN A 114 -14.09 7.14 -6.63
N PHE A 115 -13.92 6.54 -5.45
CA PHE A 115 -14.95 6.54 -4.41
C PHE A 115 -15.21 7.93 -3.83
N ALA A 116 -14.16 8.72 -3.60
CA ALA A 116 -14.33 10.11 -3.17
C ALA A 116 -15.09 10.93 -4.22
N THR A 117 -14.71 10.84 -5.50
CA THR A 117 -15.38 11.55 -6.60
C THR A 117 -16.82 11.10 -6.78
N ALA A 118 -17.09 9.80 -6.69
CA ALA A 118 -18.44 9.24 -6.75
C ALA A 118 -19.34 9.83 -5.65
N LEU A 119 -18.88 9.82 -4.39
CA LEU A 119 -19.64 10.39 -3.28
C LEU A 119 -19.82 11.91 -3.38
N VAL A 120 -18.83 12.63 -3.91
CA VAL A 120 -18.97 14.06 -4.21
C VAL A 120 -20.03 14.28 -5.28
N TYR A 121 -20.00 13.50 -6.36
CA TYR A 121 -21.02 13.58 -7.42
C TYR A 121 -22.43 13.32 -6.87
N ASP A 122 -22.61 12.25 -6.08
CA ASP A 122 -23.88 11.93 -5.42
C ASP A 122 -24.39 13.08 -4.55
N ALA A 123 -23.49 13.66 -3.74
CA ALA A 123 -23.81 14.76 -2.83
C ALA A 123 -24.26 16.03 -3.55
N PHE A 124 -23.77 16.30 -4.76
CA PHE A 124 -24.12 17.50 -5.52
C PHE A 124 -25.26 17.28 -6.54
N THR A 125 -25.47 16.06 -7.02
CA THR A 125 -26.34 15.80 -8.19
C THR A 125 -27.51 14.86 -7.96
N VAL A 126 -27.46 13.96 -6.97
CA VAL A 126 -28.49 12.92 -6.76
C VAL A 126 -29.14 13.04 -5.39
N ALA A 127 -28.35 12.89 -4.32
CA ALA A 127 -28.86 12.83 -2.96
C ALA A 127 -28.97 14.21 -2.28
N HIS A 128 -28.24 15.21 -2.78
CA HIS A 128 -28.12 16.55 -2.17
C HIS A 128 -27.69 16.53 -0.68
N ALA A 129 -27.09 15.44 -0.23
CA ALA A 129 -26.67 15.21 1.14
C ALA A 129 -25.22 14.66 1.16
N PRO A 130 -24.24 15.42 1.68
CA PRO A 130 -22.86 14.99 1.68
C PRO A 130 -22.61 13.83 2.65
N SER A 131 -21.92 12.79 2.19
CA SER A 131 -21.47 11.68 3.04
C SER A 131 -20.23 12.08 3.84
N PHE A 132 -20.23 11.75 5.14
CA PHE A 132 -19.06 11.93 6.02
C PHE A 132 -17.84 11.10 5.57
N VAL A 133 -18.02 10.12 4.67
CA VAL A 133 -16.95 9.26 4.16
C VAL A 133 -16.13 9.94 3.05
N ILE A 134 -16.63 11.04 2.45
CA ILE A 134 -15.92 11.83 1.43
C ILE A 134 -14.50 12.23 1.89
N PRO A 135 -14.31 12.92 3.05
CA PRO A 135 -12.98 13.30 3.52
C PRO A 135 -12.09 12.09 3.85
N VAL A 136 -12.68 10.94 4.24
CA VAL A 136 -11.93 9.71 4.51
C VAL A 136 -11.31 9.19 3.21
N PHE A 137 -12.12 8.91 2.18
CA PHE A 137 -11.59 8.43 0.90
C PHE A 137 -10.68 9.45 0.21
N GLY A 138 -11.02 10.75 0.30
CA GLY A 138 -10.18 11.82 -0.26
C GLY A 138 -8.79 11.87 0.39
N THR A 139 -8.72 11.71 1.71
CA THR A 139 -7.45 11.70 2.45
C THR A 139 -6.63 10.44 2.15
N LEU A 140 -7.28 9.27 2.08
CA LEU A 140 -6.63 8.02 1.70
C LEU A 140 -6.05 8.09 0.28
N ALA A 141 -6.79 8.68 -0.67
CA ALA A 141 -6.30 8.93 -2.03
C ALA A 141 -5.07 9.86 -2.01
N GLY A 142 -5.11 10.96 -1.24
CA GLY A 142 -4.01 11.89 -1.10
C GLY A 142 -2.73 11.24 -0.54
N PHE A 143 -2.85 10.43 0.52
CA PHE A 143 -1.70 9.72 1.08
C PHE A 143 -1.18 8.61 0.17
N GLU A 144 -2.03 7.96 -0.64
CA GLU A 144 -1.58 7.04 -1.68
C GLU A 144 -0.80 7.77 -2.77
N ALA A 145 -1.22 8.97 -3.19
CA ALA A 145 -0.45 9.78 -4.13
C ALA A 145 0.95 10.14 -3.58
N ILE A 146 1.05 10.46 -2.29
CA ILE A 146 2.33 10.67 -1.61
C ILE A 146 3.16 9.38 -1.60
N SER A 147 2.53 8.23 -1.37
CA SER A 147 3.20 6.92 -1.39
C SER A 147 3.77 6.59 -2.77
N VAL A 148 3.04 6.92 -3.85
CA VAL A 148 3.55 6.83 -5.23
C VAL A 148 4.80 7.69 -5.38
N TYR A 149 4.71 8.96 -4.99
CA TYR A 149 5.82 9.91 -5.13
C TYR A 149 7.09 9.42 -4.40
N ILE A 150 6.95 8.99 -3.14
CA ILE A 150 8.06 8.46 -2.34
C ILE A 150 8.63 7.19 -2.96
N ALA A 151 7.78 6.26 -3.43
CA ALA A 151 8.24 5.03 -4.04
C ALA A 151 9.00 5.27 -5.37
N VAL A 152 8.58 6.26 -6.17
CA VAL A 152 9.30 6.66 -7.38
C VAL A 152 10.65 7.30 -7.03
N LEU A 153 10.69 8.21 -6.04
CA LEU A 153 11.93 8.81 -5.57
C LEU A 153 12.93 7.77 -5.05
N ASP A 154 12.46 6.77 -4.28
CA ASP A 154 13.29 5.65 -3.83
C ASP A 154 13.88 4.90 -5.03
N GLY A 155 13.08 4.67 -6.08
CA GLY A 155 13.55 4.03 -7.31
C GLY A 155 14.60 4.83 -8.07
N VAL A 156 14.45 6.16 -8.14
CA VAL A 156 15.41 7.08 -8.79
C VAL A 156 16.70 7.17 -7.98
N SER A 157 16.61 7.34 -6.66
CA SER A 157 17.75 7.42 -5.75
C SER A 157 18.66 6.20 -5.88
N ARG A 158 18.07 5.00 -5.90
CA ARG A 158 18.82 3.74 -6.07
C ARG A 158 19.48 3.56 -7.44
N LYS A 159 18.99 4.24 -8.49
CA LYS A 159 19.64 4.27 -9.82
C LYS A 159 20.80 5.26 -9.90
N SER A 160 20.79 6.31 -9.07
CA SER A 160 21.77 7.38 -9.12
C SER A 160 23.20 6.88 -8.82
N ARG A 161 24.20 7.56 -9.40
CA ARG A 161 25.63 7.23 -9.15
C ARG A 161 26.00 7.35 -7.66
N ILE A 162 25.46 8.37 -7.00
CA ILE A 162 25.65 8.62 -5.57
C ILE A 162 25.01 7.50 -4.74
N GLY A 163 23.78 7.07 -5.08
CA GLY A 163 23.12 5.96 -4.41
C GLY A 163 23.86 4.64 -4.53
N LYS A 164 24.46 4.36 -5.71
CA LYS A 164 25.33 3.20 -5.90
C LYS A 164 26.64 3.29 -5.10
N ALA A 165 27.24 4.48 -5.02
CA ALA A 165 28.47 4.70 -4.25
C ALA A 165 28.23 4.57 -2.73
N LEU A 166 27.12 5.11 -2.22
CA LEU A 166 26.70 4.94 -0.83
C LEU A 166 26.48 3.49 -0.46
N ALA A 167 25.78 2.73 -1.31
CA ALA A 167 25.55 1.31 -1.05
C ALA A 167 26.85 0.49 -1.05
N ALA A 168 27.79 0.79 -1.95
CA ALA A 168 29.12 0.16 -1.95
C ALA A 168 29.92 0.49 -0.68
N LEU A 169 29.80 1.73 -0.16
CA LEU A 169 30.43 2.12 1.11
C LEU A 169 29.79 1.42 2.31
N GLU A 170 28.46 1.24 2.32
CA GLU A 170 27.75 0.50 3.37
C GLU A 170 28.16 -0.99 3.39
N GLU A 171 28.38 -1.62 2.23
CA GLU A 171 28.87 -3.01 2.14
C GLU A 171 30.31 -3.19 2.63
N VAL A 172 31.16 -2.17 2.52
CA VAL A 172 32.56 -2.22 3.01
C VAL A 172 32.65 -1.98 4.52
N ARG A 173 31.65 -1.30 5.10
CA ARG A 173 31.66 -0.85 6.49
C ARG A 173 30.84 -1.74 7.44
N GLY A 174 29.95 -2.58 6.90
CA GLY A 174 29.17 -3.59 7.64
C GLY A 174 29.84 -4.95 7.67
#